data_AF-A0A6L3XU37-F1
#
_entry.id   AF-A0A6L3XU37-F1
#
_cell.length_a   1.000
_cell.length_b   1.000
_cell.length_c   1.000
_cell.angle_alpha   90.00
_cell.angle_beta   90.00
_cell.angle_gamma   90.00
#
_symmetry.space_group_name_H-M   'P 1'
#
loop_
_entity.id
_entity.type
_entity.pdbx_description
1 polymer ?
#
loop_
_entity_poly.entity_id
_entity_poly.type
_entity_poly.pdbx_seq_one_letter_code
_entity_poly.pdbx_strand_id
1 'polypeptide(L)'
;MSMSSIPSHSPSGKLYGWVERIGNKVPHPFLLFIYLIVILMVATAVLSAFEVSVRSPADGSMVAVKNLLSVEGLHWFLPNVIKSFSGFAPLGAILALVLDAGLAERVGLLPALMVKMASHVSARYASYMVLFIAFFSHISSDAALVIMPPMGALIFLAVGRHPVAGLLSAIAGVGCGFTANLLIVTTDVLLSGISTEAASTIDATMHVSVIDNWYFMASSVIVLTIVGGLITDKIIEPRLGKWEGRSDEKLEALSKEQQFGLRVAGIVSLAFIAVVALMVVPENGVLRDPIKHTVLPSPFIQGIVPLIILFFFVVSLAFGIATGKIRRQGDLPHLMIEPMKEMAGFIVMVFPLAQFVAMFNWSNMGKFMA
;
A
#
# COMPACT_ATOMS: atom_id res chain seq x y z
N MET A 1 -38.09 -9.29 -17.74
CA MET A 1 -38.06 -10.68 -17.26
C MET A 1 -37.43 -10.69 -15.89
N SER A 2 -38.17 -11.19 -14.90
CA SER A 2 -37.80 -11.25 -13.49
C SER A 2 -36.49 -12.00 -13.30
N MET A 3 -35.53 -11.39 -12.59
CA MET A 3 -34.39 -12.12 -12.00
C MET A 3 -34.93 -12.98 -10.86
N SER A 4 -35.44 -14.16 -11.20
CA SER A 4 -35.67 -15.23 -10.25
C SER A 4 -34.30 -15.68 -9.71
N SER A 5 -34.07 -15.40 -8.44
CA SER A 5 -32.96 -15.90 -7.64
C SER A 5 -32.79 -17.41 -7.83
N ILE A 6 -31.61 -17.82 -8.31
CA ILE A 6 -31.20 -19.22 -8.25
C ILE A 6 -30.92 -19.54 -6.77
N PRO A 7 -31.69 -20.43 -6.11
CA PRO A 7 -31.39 -20.83 -4.75
C PRO A 7 -30.20 -21.79 -4.81
N SER A 8 -29.00 -21.35 -4.43
CA SER A 8 -27.84 -22.22 -4.33
C SER A 8 -27.90 -23.01 -3.02
N HIS A 9 -28.46 -24.22 -3.07
CA HIS A 9 -28.29 -25.23 -2.02
C HIS A 9 -26.89 -25.86 -2.10
N SER A 10 -25.86 -25.06 -1.88
CA SER A 10 -24.48 -25.55 -1.68
C SER A 10 -24.16 -25.60 -0.19
N PRO A 11 -23.48 -26.65 0.32
CA PRO A 11 -22.94 -26.69 1.69
C PRO A 11 -22.06 -25.47 2.03
N SER A 12 -21.44 -24.86 1.02
CA SER A 12 -20.64 -23.64 1.16
C SER A 12 -21.45 -22.36 1.43
N GLY A 13 -22.77 -22.35 1.17
CA GLY A 13 -23.64 -21.20 1.44
C GLY A 13 -23.76 -20.88 2.93
N LYS A 14 -23.63 -21.89 3.81
CA LYS A 14 -23.60 -21.68 5.27
C LYS A 14 -22.30 -21.03 5.73
N LEU A 15 -21.16 -21.43 5.14
CA LEU A 15 -19.86 -20.83 5.42
C LEU A 15 -19.82 -19.38 4.94
N TYR A 16 -20.20 -19.12 3.69
CA TYR A 16 -20.20 -17.76 3.14
C TYR A 16 -21.19 -16.85 3.86
N GLY A 17 -22.39 -17.36 4.20
CA GLY A 17 -23.35 -16.61 5.02
C GLY A 17 -22.85 -16.35 6.45
N TRP A 18 -22.00 -17.22 7.01
CA TRP A 18 -21.34 -16.95 8.29
C TRP A 18 -20.26 -15.87 8.18
N VAL A 19 -19.42 -15.93 7.14
CA VAL A 19 -18.42 -14.89 6.86
C VAL A 19 -19.08 -13.53 6.67
N GLU A 20 -20.16 -13.47 5.88
CA GLU A 20 -20.93 -12.24 5.66
C GLU A 20 -21.50 -11.69 6.96
N ARG A 21 -22.11 -12.53 7.81
CA ARG A 21 -22.66 -12.11 9.10
C ARG A 21 -21.60 -11.58 10.06
N ILE A 22 -20.40 -12.16 10.06
CA ILE A 22 -19.31 -11.69 10.91
C ILE A 22 -18.74 -10.39 10.37
N GLY A 23 -18.48 -10.30 9.06
CA GLY A 23 -18.00 -9.07 8.42
C GLY A 23 -18.93 -7.89 8.72
N ASN A 24 -20.24 -8.10 8.63
CA ASN A 24 -21.24 -7.06 8.90
C ASN A 24 -21.36 -6.65 10.38
N LYS A 25 -20.81 -7.42 11.32
CA LYS A 25 -20.78 -7.07 12.75
C LYS A 25 -19.61 -6.18 13.11
N VAL A 26 -18.54 -6.18 12.32
CA VAL A 26 -17.37 -5.35 12.59
C VAL A 26 -17.76 -3.90 12.31
N PRO A 27 -17.69 -3.00 13.31
CA PRO A 27 -18.03 -1.61 13.08
C PRO A 27 -17.02 -0.96 12.14
N HIS A 28 -17.44 0.14 11.51
CA HIS A 28 -16.55 0.95 10.69
C HIS A 28 -15.26 1.28 11.46
N PRO A 29 -14.05 1.19 10.86
CA PRO A 29 -12.78 1.37 11.56
C PRO A 29 -12.68 2.67 12.37
N PHE A 30 -13.24 3.77 11.85
CA PHE A 30 -13.39 5.02 12.59
C PHE A 30 -14.09 4.82 13.95
N LEU A 31 -15.29 4.21 13.96
CA LEU A 31 -16.06 3.95 15.19
C LEU A 31 -15.34 2.95 16.10
N LEU A 32 -14.66 1.96 15.51
CA LEU A 32 -13.86 1.01 16.25
C LEU A 32 -12.81 1.72 17.13
N PHE A 33 -12.04 2.65 16.57
CA PHE A 33 -11.05 3.40 17.36
C PHE A 33 -11.70 4.32 18.39
N ILE A 34 -12.86 4.92 18.10
CA ILE A 34 -13.62 5.68 19.10
C ILE A 34 -14.04 4.79 20.27
N TYR A 35 -14.54 3.58 20.01
CA TYR A 35 -14.89 2.63 21.06
C TYR A 35 -13.67 2.19 21.86
N LEU A 36 -12.54 1.92 21.19
CA LEU A 36 -11.29 1.58 21.87
C LEU A 36 -10.79 2.71 22.77
N ILE A 37 -10.91 3.98 22.36
CA ILE A 37 -10.57 5.14 23.20
C ILE A 37 -11.45 5.18 24.45
N VAL A 38 -12.77 5.02 24.29
CA VAL A 38 -13.70 5.03 25.44
C VAL A 38 -13.38 3.89 26.41
N ILE A 39 -13.16 2.68 25.88
CA ILE A 39 -12.76 1.52 26.69
C ILE A 39 -11.44 1.78 27.40
N LEU A 40 -10.46 2.35 26.71
CA LEU A 40 -9.15 2.69 27.28
C LEU A 40 -9.27 3.73 28.42
N MET A 41 -10.08 4.77 28.24
CA MET A 41 -10.30 5.79 29.27
C MET A 41 -10.94 5.19 30.53
N VAL A 42 -11.91 4.28 30.37
CA VAL A 42 -12.53 3.58 31.52
C VAL A 42 -11.54 2.60 32.16
N ALA A 43 -10.84 1.80 31.37
CA ALA A 43 -9.89 0.80 31.86
C ALA A 43 -8.74 1.45 32.65
N THR A 44 -8.17 2.55 32.13
CA THR A 44 -7.11 3.30 32.83
C THR A 44 -7.60 3.91 34.14
N ALA A 45 -8.84 4.41 34.19
CA ALA A 45 -9.43 4.91 35.42
C ALA A 45 -9.65 3.82 36.47
N VAL A 46 -10.13 2.64 36.07
CA VAL A 46 -10.31 1.51 36.98
C VAL A 46 -8.97 0.98 37.50
N LEU A 47 -8.01 0.70 36.62
CA LEU A 47 -6.71 0.12 37.02
C LEU A 47 -5.90 1.06 37.91
N SER A 48 -5.92 2.36 37.60
CA SER A 48 -5.24 3.36 38.44
C SER A 48 -5.90 3.52 39.82
N ALA A 49 -7.23 3.40 39.91
CA ALA A 49 -7.95 3.46 41.19
C ALA A 49 -7.61 2.29 42.14
N PHE A 50 -7.24 1.14 41.58
CA PHE A 50 -6.74 -0.01 42.35
C PHE A 50 -5.21 -0.05 42.48
N GLU A 51 -4.51 1.00 42.04
CA GLU A 51 -3.03 1.11 42.08
C GLU A 51 -2.30 -0.09 41.45
N VAL A 52 -2.91 -0.69 40.42
CA VAL A 52 -2.34 -1.88 39.77
C VAL A 52 -1.06 -1.50 39.04
N SER A 53 0.02 -2.22 39.33
CA SER A 53 1.32 -2.04 38.70
C SER A 53 1.97 -3.39 38.36
N VAL A 54 2.76 -3.41 37.29
CA VAL A 54 3.49 -4.59 36.81
C VAL A 54 4.98 -4.29 36.74
N ARG A 55 5.81 -5.33 36.84
CA ARG A 55 7.26 -5.19 36.73
C ARG A 55 7.68 -5.38 35.26
N SER A 56 8.31 -4.38 34.69
CA SER A 56 8.85 -4.42 33.33
C SER A 56 9.92 -5.50 33.20
N PRO A 57 9.84 -6.41 32.20
CA PRO A 57 10.87 -7.40 31.94
C PRO A 57 12.13 -6.79 31.30
N ALA A 58 12.03 -5.59 30.71
CA ALA A 58 13.12 -4.94 29.99
C ALA A 58 14.17 -4.31 30.92
N ASP A 59 13.71 -3.67 32.00
CA ASP A 59 14.57 -2.90 32.90
C ASP A 59 14.28 -3.15 34.40
N GLY A 60 13.28 -3.98 34.72
CA GLY A 60 12.90 -4.31 36.08
C GLY A 60 12.13 -3.21 36.83
N SER A 61 11.80 -2.09 36.17
CA SER A 61 11.05 -0.97 36.75
C SER A 61 9.57 -1.31 36.96
N MET A 62 8.91 -0.62 37.90
CA MET A 62 7.47 -0.77 38.11
C MET A 62 6.71 0.16 37.17
N VAL A 63 5.84 -0.42 36.34
CA VAL A 63 4.96 0.28 35.40
C VAL A 63 3.57 0.37 36.00
N ALA A 64 3.17 1.59 36.39
CA ALA A 64 1.82 1.90 36.83
C ALA A 64 1.01 2.55 35.70
N VAL A 65 -0.29 2.21 35.63
CA VAL A 65 -1.22 2.78 34.65
C VAL A 65 -1.61 4.21 35.07
N LYS A 66 -1.51 5.17 34.15
CA LYS A 66 -1.97 6.54 34.39
C LYS A 66 -3.42 6.74 33.96
N ASN A 67 -4.20 7.41 34.80
CA ASN A 67 -5.61 7.67 34.55
C ASN A 67 -5.82 8.76 33.49
N LEU A 68 -6.42 8.41 32.35
CA LEU A 68 -6.77 9.37 31.29
C LEU A 68 -7.92 10.32 31.68
N LEU A 69 -8.80 9.92 32.60
CA LEU A 69 -9.91 10.74 33.10
C LEU A 69 -9.49 11.70 34.24
N SER A 70 -8.21 11.70 34.62
CA SER A 70 -7.69 12.61 35.64
C SER A 70 -7.46 14.03 35.09
N VAL A 71 -7.26 14.99 36.00
CA VAL A 71 -6.86 16.36 35.66
C VAL A 71 -5.53 16.36 34.88
N GLU A 72 -4.58 15.50 35.26
CA GLU A 72 -3.32 15.33 34.55
C GLU A 72 -3.55 14.81 33.12
N GLY A 73 -4.43 13.82 32.97
CA GLY A 73 -4.83 13.27 31.67
C GLY A 73 -5.45 14.33 30.76
N LEU A 74 -6.33 15.18 31.29
CA LEU A 74 -6.94 16.28 30.53
C LEU A 74 -5.93 17.36 30.15
N HIS A 75 -5.04 17.74 31.08
CA HIS A 75 -3.95 18.70 30.85
C HIS A 75 -2.97 18.21 29.79
N TRP A 76 -2.73 16.89 29.71
CA TRP A 76 -1.93 16.31 28.65
C TRP A 76 -2.70 16.20 27.33
N PHE A 77 -3.97 15.77 27.37
CA PHE A 77 -4.74 15.50 26.14
C PHE A 77 -4.98 16.76 25.31
N LEU A 78 -5.53 17.82 25.92
CA LEU A 78 -5.96 19.02 25.17
C LEU A 78 -4.84 19.66 24.33
N PRO A 79 -3.61 19.86 24.85
CA PRO A 79 -2.52 20.40 24.03
C PRO A 79 -1.95 19.41 23.00
N ASN A 80 -2.13 18.10 23.20
CA ASN A 80 -1.53 17.09 22.35
C ASN A 80 -2.44 16.56 21.23
N VAL A 81 -3.75 16.83 21.24
CA VAL A 81 -4.68 16.31 20.19
C VAL A 81 -4.16 16.54 18.77
N ILE A 82 -3.77 17.78 18.47
CA ILE A 82 -3.28 18.16 17.13
C ILE A 82 -1.90 17.57 16.87
N LYS A 83 -1.01 17.60 17.88
CA LYS A 83 0.37 17.10 17.78
C LYS A 83 0.41 15.60 17.53
N SER A 84 -0.45 14.85 18.22
CA SER A 84 -0.59 13.40 18.05
C SER A 84 -1.09 13.06 16.64
N PHE A 85 -2.03 13.84 16.10
CA PHE A 85 -2.52 13.62 14.75
C PHE A 85 -1.48 13.98 13.68
N SER A 86 -0.91 15.18 13.72
CA SER A 86 0.04 15.65 12.70
C SER A 86 1.40 14.95 12.78
N GLY A 87 1.80 14.51 13.97
CA GLY A 87 3.03 13.75 14.23
C GLY A 87 2.89 12.24 14.04
N PHE A 88 1.70 11.74 13.69
CA PHE A 88 1.48 10.31 13.49
C PHE A 88 2.28 9.82 12.27
N ALA A 89 3.28 8.95 12.49
CA ALA A 89 4.28 8.63 11.48
C ALA A 89 3.71 8.20 10.11
N PRO A 90 2.67 7.34 10.03
CA PRO A 90 2.07 6.95 8.74
C PRO A 90 1.44 8.10 7.95
N LEU A 91 0.90 9.14 8.62
CA LEU A 91 0.04 10.14 7.98
C LEU A 91 0.80 10.92 6.90
N GLY A 92 1.90 11.57 7.29
CA GLY A 92 2.67 12.43 6.38
C GLY A 92 3.28 11.64 5.24
N ALA A 93 3.83 10.46 5.53
CA ALA A 93 4.52 9.64 4.55
C ALA A 93 3.57 9.05 3.49
N ILE A 94 2.36 8.62 3.88
CA ILE A 94 1.36 8.11 2.93
C ILE A 94 0.81 9.23 2.06
N LEU A 95 0.45 10.38 2.65
CA LEU A 95 -0.07 11.52 1.89
C LEU A 95 0.94 11.99 0.84
N ALA A 96 2.22 12.04 1.21
CA ALA A 96 3.27 12.40 0.27
C ALA A 96 3.41 11.36 -0.86
N LEU A 97 3.41 10.06 -0.56
CA LEU A 97 3.57 9.03 -1.59
C LEU A 97 2.35 8.92 -2.53
N VAL A 98 1.13 9.09 -2.01
CA VAL A 98 -0.10 9.09 -2.83
C VAL A 98 -0.15 10.30 -3.75
N LEU A 99 0.43 11.43 -3.36
CA LEU A 99 0.51 12.61 -4.20
C LEU A 99 1.26 12.32 -5.51
N ASP A 100 2.38 11.59 -5.43
CA ASP A 100 3.22 11.28 -6.59
C ASP A 100 2.73 10.07 -7.38
N ALA A 101 2.38 8.98 -6.70
CA ALA A 101 1.78 7.81 -7.34
C ALA A 101 0.45 8.19 -8.03
N GLY A 102 -0.32 9.06 -7.40
CA GLY A 102 -1.52 9.66 -7.96
C GLY A 102 -1.23 10.53 -9.18
N LEU A 103 -0.17 11.35 -9.17
CA LEU A 103 0.25 12.09 -10.36
C LEU A 103 0.58 11.13 -11.51
N ALA A 104 1.35 10.06 -11.25
CA ALA A 104 1.71 9.03 -12.22
C ALA A 104 0.49 8.37 -12.86
N GLU A 105 -0.52 8.07 -12.04
CA GLU A 105 -1.80 7.54 -12.50
C GLU A 105 -2.55 8.57 -13.37
N ARG A 106 -2.67 9.81 -12.89
CA ARG A 106 -3.46 10.87 -13.55
C ARG A 106 -2.87 11.33 -14.89
N VAL A 107 -1.54 11.32 -15.03
CA VAL A 107 -0.89 11.57 -16.33
C VAL A 107 -0.98 10.36 -17.28
N GLY A 108 -1.38 9.19 -16.78
CA GLY A 108 -1.53 7.95 -17.55
C GLY A 108 -0.24 7.15 -17.69
N LEU A 109 0.78 7.41 -16.85
CA LEU A 109 2.05 6.68 -16.89
C LEU A 109 1.85 5.21 -16.48
N LEU A 110 1.22 4.97 -15.33
CA LEU A 110 1.06 3.62 -14.78
C LEU A 110 0.14 2.76 -15.66
N PRO A 111 -1.05 3.22 -16.13
CA PRO A 111 -1.86 2.45 -17.07
C PRO A 111 -1.13 2.15 -18.39
N ALA A 112 -0.40 3.13 -18.95
CA ALA A 112 0.36 2.91 -20.18
C ALA A 112 1.47 1.86 -19.99
N LEU A 113 2.12 1.86 -18.84
CA LEU A 113 3.15 0.87 -18.49
C LEU A 113 2.55 -0.53 -18.36
N MET A 114 1.40 -0.67 -17.68
CA MET A 114 0.70 -1.96 -17.54
C MET A 114 0.30 -2.52 -18.92
N VAL A 115 -0.27 -1.68 -19.80
CA VAL A 115 -0.62 -2.08 -21.18
C VAL A 115 0.64 -2.46 -21.96
N LYS A 116 1.75 -1.73 -21.77
CA LYS A 116 3.04 -2.05 -22.41
C LYS A 116 3.52 -3.44 -21.98
N MET A 117 3.48 -3.76 -20.69
CA MET A 117 3.85 -5.07 -20.15
C MET A 117 2.96 -6.20 -20.70
N ALA A 118 1.67 -5.91 -20.90
CA ALA A 118 0.69 -6.85 -21.46
C ALA A 118 0.85 -7.10 -22.97
N SER A 119 1.41 -6.15 -23.72
CA SER A 119 1.34 -6.14 -25.20
C SER A 119 2.19 -7.19 -25.94
N HIS A 120 3.12 -7.89 -25.27
CA HIS A 120 4.05 -8.85 -25.89
C HIS A 120 4.11 -10.20 -25.16
N VAL A 121 2.99 -10.60 -24.57
CA VAL A 121 2.91 -11.83 -23.77
C VAL A 121 2.63 -13.03 -24.65
N SER A 122 3.41 -14.10 -24.52
CA SER A 122 3.12 -15.36 -25.20
C SER A 122 2.09 -16.18 -24.41
N ALA A 123 1.30 -17.00 -25.12
CA ALA A 123 0.25 -17.83 -24.50
C ALA A 123 0.74 -18.66 -23.30
N ARG A 124 1.97 -19.19 -23.39
CA ARG A 124 2.61 -19.99 -22.34
C ARG A 124 2.82 -19.24 -21.03
N TYR A 125 3.08 -17.93 -21.10
CA TYR A 125 3.41 -17.11 -19.92
C TYR A 125 2.26 -16.19 -19.49
N ALA A 126 1.10 -16.28 -20.12
CA ALA A 126 -0.03 -15.37 -19.88
C ALA A 126 -0.44 -15.29 -18.41
N SER A 127 -0.66 -16.43 -17.73
CA SER A 127 -1.03 -16.47 -16.31
C SER A 127 -0.01 -15.80 -15.40
N TYR A 128 1.27 -16.10 -15.62
CA TYR A 128 2.38 -15.54 -14.84
C TYR A 128 2.47 -14.04 -15.05
N MET A 129 2.36 -13.57 -16.30
CA MET A 129 2.43 -12.14 -16.58
C MET A 129 1.22 -11.39 -16.01
N VAL A 130 0.01 -11.96 -16.08
CA VAL A 130 -1.18 -11.33 -15.47
C VAL A 130 -0.97 -11.12 -13.97
N LEU A 131 -0.47 -12.13 -13.26
CA LEU A 131 -0.18 -12.02 -11.83
C LEU A 131 0.96 -11.06 -11.53
N PHE A 132 2.04 -11.12 -12.31
CA PHE A 132 3.18 -10.23 -12.16
C PHE A 132 2.77 -8.75 -12.34
N ILE A 133 1.99 -8.45 -13.38
CA ILE A 133 1.44 -7.10 -13.61
C ILE A 133 0.47 -6.75 -12.47
N ALA A 134 -0.37 -7.68 -12.01
CA ALA A 134 -1.30 -7.44 -10.90
C ALA A 134 -0.57 -7.02 -9.61
N PHE A 135 0.51 -7.72 -9.24
CA PHE A 135 1.32 -7.36 -8.07
C PHE A 135 1.98 -5.99 -8.25
N PHE A 136 2.54 -5.72 -9.42
CA PHE A 136 3.13 -4.41 -9.72
C PHE A 136 2.08 -3.28 -9.71
N SER A 137 0.84 -3.57 -10.10
CA SER A 137 -0.23 -2.58 -10.23
C SER A 137 -0.65 -1.92 -8.91
N HIS A 138 -0.32 -2.52 -7.76
CA HIS A 138 -0.60 -1.92 -6.45
C HIS A 138 0.10 -0.58 -6.21
N ILE A 139 1.07 -0.23 -7.04
CA ILE A 139 1.61 1.13 -7.04
C ILE A 139 0.58 2.20 -7.43
N SER A 140 -0.42 1.83 -8.22
CA SER A 140 -1.61 2.65 -8.54
C SER A 140 -2.71 2.58 -7.46
N SER A 141 -2.44 1.96 -6.31
CA SER A 141 -3.40 1.74 -5.21
C SER A 141 -4.73 1.16 -5.69
N ASP A 142 -5.79 1.98 -5.74
CA ASP A 142 -7.17 1.53 -5.94
C ASP A 142 -7.50 1.30 -7.43
N ALA A 143 -6.80 1.98 -8.33
CA ALA A 143 -7.01 1.81 -9.77
C ALA A 143 -6.70 0.38 -10.23
N ALA A 144 -5.77 -0.30 -9.54
CA ALA A 144 -5.42 -1.70 -9.78
C ALA A 144 -6.64 -2.64 -9.74
N LEU A 145 -7.52 -2.46 -8.74
CA LEU A 145 -8.69 -3.31 -8.52
C LEU A 145 -9.72 -3.21 -9.66
N VAL A 146 -9.74 -2.07 -10.34
CA VAL A 146 -10.70 -1.81 -11.43
C VAL A 146 -10.10 -2.15 -12.78
N ILE A 147 -8.81 -1.85 -12.98
CA ILE A 147 -8.13 -1.98 -14.28
C ILE A 147 -7.64 -3.41 -14.53
N MET A 148 -7.11 -4.09 -13.51
CA MET A 148 -6.48 -5.40 -13.71
C MET A 148 -7.44 -6.50 -14.10
N PRO A 149 -8.66 -6.64 -13.53
CA PRO A 149 -9.59 -7.70 -13.93
C PRO A 149 -9.90 -7.71 -15.45
N PRO A 150 -10.33 -6.62 -16.08
CA PRO A 150 -10.54 -6.60 -17.53
C PRO A 150 -9.23 -6.77 -18.31
N MET A 151 -8.10 -6.20 -17.84
CA MET A 151 -6.80 -6.41 -18.50
C MET A 151 -6.38 -7.88 -18.50
N GLY A 152 -6.57 -8.61 -17.40
CA GLY A 152 -6.28 -10.04 -17.33
C GLY A 152 -7.10 -10.85 -18.32
N ALA A 153 -8.39 -10.52 -18.45
CA ALA A 153 -9.26 -11.13 -19.44
C ALA A 153 -8.78 -10.87 -20.88
N LEU A 154 -8.43 -9.61 -21.19
CA LEU A 154 -7.94 -9.21 -22.51
C LEU A 154 -6.59 -9.84 -22.86
N ILE A 155 -5.68 -9.99 -21.89
CA ILE A 155 -4.39 -10.67 -22.12
C ILE A 155 -4.63 -12.13 -22.53
N PHE A 156 -5.51 -12.84 -21.82
CA PHE A 156 -5.83 -14.23 -22.14
C PHE A 156 -6.53 -14.34 -23.49
N LEU A 157 -7.48 -13.45 -23.75
CA LEU A 157 -8.22 -13.40 -25.00
C LEU A 157 -7.27 -13.17 -26.20
N ALA A 158 -6.35 -12.22 -26.09
CA ALA A 158 -5.40 -11.86 -27.15
C ALA A 158 -4.42 -13.00 -27.52
N VAL A 159 -4.17 -13.94 -26.59
CA VAL A 159 -3.30 -15.10 -26.82
C VAL A 159 -4.08 -16.40 -27.07
N GLY A 160 -5.40 -16.31 -27.25
CA GLY A 160 -6.28 -17.46 -27.55
C GLY A 160 -6.57 -18.36 -26.35
N ARG A 161 -6.45 -17.85 -25.12
CA ARG A 161 -6.72 -18.55 -23.86
C ARG A 161 -8.05 -18.11 -23.26
N HIS A 162 -8.54 -18.86 -22.25
CA HIS A 162 -9.86 -18.61 -21.69
C HIS A 162 -9.92 -17.27 -20.92
N PRO A 163 -10.70 -16.26 -21.35
CA PRO A 163 -10.66 -14.91 -20.76
C PRO A 163 -11.07 -14.88 -19.29
N VAL A 164 -12.04 -15.71 -18.90
CA VAL A 164 -12.44 -15.86 -17.48
C VAL A 164 -11.29 -16.36 -16.61
N ALA A 165 -10.38 -17.20 -17.11
CA ALA A 165 -9.20 -17.61 -16.35
C ALA A 165 -8.28 -16.41 -16.10
N GLY A 166 -8.07 -15.57 -17.12
CA GLY A 166 -7.30 -14.32 -17.00
C GLY A 166 -7.94 -13.33 -16.02
N LEU A 167 -9.26 -13.16 -16.10
CA LEU A 167 -10.04 -12.34 -15.16
C LEU A 167 -9.85 -12.81 -13.71
N LEU A 168 -10.05 -14.11 -13.45
CA LEU A 168 -9.91 -14.71 -12.13
C LEU A 168 -8.47 -14.61 -11.62
N SER A 169 -7.48 -14.82 -12.50
CA SER A 169 -6.07 -14.70 -12.17
C SER A 169 -5.70 -13.26 -11.79
N ALA A 170 -6.24 -12.26 -12.49
CA ALA A 170 -6.01 -10.85 -12.15
C ALA A 170 -6.69 -10.47 -10.83
N ILE A 171 -7.95 -10.88 -10.61
CA ILE A 171 -8.65 -10.66 -9.34
C ILE A 171 -7.88 -11.30 -8.18
N ALA A 172 -7.44 -12.55 -8.36
CA ALA A 172 -6.64 -13.25 -7.36
C ALA A 172 -5.32 -12.51 -7.10
N GLY A 173 -4.62 -12.09 -8.16
CA GLY A 173 -3.36 -11.34 -8.04
C GLY A 173 -3.50 -10.05 -7.25
N VAL A 174 -4.45 -9.20 -7.62
CA VAL A 174 -4.70 -7.94 -6.91
C VAL A 174 -5.22 -8.20 -5.48
N GLY A 175 -6.00 -9.26 -5.27
CA GLY A 175 -6.54 -9.60 -3.96
C GLY A 175 -5.50 -10.18 -2.99
N CYS A 176 -4.61 -11.06 -3.44
CA CYS A 176 -3.67 -11.78 -2.58
C CYS A 176 -2.28 -11.13 -2.50
N GLY A 177 -1.90 -10.32 -3.50
CA GLY A 177 -0.58 -9.72 -3.61
C GLY A 177 -0.50 -8.25 -3.19
N PHE A 178 -1.47 -7.77 -2.41
CA PHE A 178 -1.59 -6.36 -2.04
C PHE A 178 -0.31 -5.72 -1.47
N THR A 179 0.50 -6.50 -0.73
CA THR A 179 1.78 -6.05 -0.18
C THR A 179 3.00 -6.57 -0.94
N ALA A 180 2.83 -7.56 -1.81
CA ALA A 180 3.96 -8.16 -2.53
C ALA A 180 4.32 -7.26 -3.72
N ASN A 181 5.46 -6.58 -3.64
CA ASN A 181 5.92 -5.70 -4.71
C ASN A 181 7.46 -5.68 -4.81
N LEU A 182 7.96 -5.34 -5.99
CA LEU A 182 9.39 -5.10 -6.23
C LEU A 182 9.80 -3.67 -5.86
N LEU A 183 8.84 -2.74 -5.89
CA LEU A 183 9.02 -1.36 -5.47
C LEU A 183 8.38 -1.15 -4.10
N ILE A 184 8.91 -0.18 -3.36
CA ILE A 184 8.26 0.29 -2.14
C ILE A 184 6.95 0.97 -2.53
N VAL A 185 5.87 0.56 -1.90
CA VAL A 185 4.51 1.10 -2.11
C VAL A 185 3.95 1.70 -0.82
N THR A 186 2.76 2.29 -0.92
CA THR A 186 2.06 2.95 0.19
C THR A 186 1.81 2.03 1.38
N THR A 187 1.64 0.74 1.14
CA THR A 187 1.42 -0.27 2.19
C THR A 187 2.67 -0.51 3.02
N ASP A 188 3.86 -0.48 2.44
CA ASP A 188 5.12 -0.63 3.19
C ASP A 188 5.29 0.53 4.19
N VAL A 189 5.03 1.75 3.71
CA VAL A 189 5.11 2.97 4.54
C VAL A 189 4.06 2.95 5.66
N LEU A 190 2.84 2.51 5.35
CA LEU A 190 1.78 2.36 6.34
C LEU A 190 2.15 1.36 7.42
N LEU A 191 2.58 0.16 7.03
CA LEU A 191 2.86 -0.93 7.94
C LEU A 191 4.11 -0.64 8.78
N SER A 192 5.16 -0.08 8.20
CA SER A 192 6.37 0.29 8.95
C SER A 192 6.09 1.44 9.93
N GLY A 193 5.26 2.41 9.53
CA GLY A 193 4.84 3.50 10.41
C GLY A 193 4.01 2.99 11.59
N ILE A 194 2.99 2.16 11.36
CA ILE A 194 2.19 1.55 12.45
C ILE A 194 3.08 0.67 13.34
N SER A 195 3.99 -0.10 12.74
CA SER A 195 4.91 -0.96 13.50
C SER A 195 5.86 -0.13 14.37
N THR A 196 6.31 1.03 13.88
CA THR A 196 7.12 1.99 14.66
C THR A 196 6.33 2.56 15.83
N GLU A 197 5.09 2.98 15.61
CA GLU A 197 4.21 3.48 16.68
C GLU A 197 3.97 2.41 17.75
N ALA A 198 3.73 1.16 17.35
CA ALA A 198 3.59 0.03 18.28
C ALA A 198 4.91 -0.31 19.00
N ALA A 199 6.03 -0.32 18.28
CA ALA A 199 7.37 -0.55 18.83
C ALA A 199 7.77 0.50 19.88
N SER A 200 7.41 1.76 19.63
CA SER A 200 7.70 2.90 20.51
C SER A 200 7.05 2.79 21.89
N THR A 201 6.00 1.95 22.01
CA THR A 201 5.36 1.65 23.30
C THR A 201 6.34 0.97 24.26
N ILE A 202 7.28 0.17 23.74
CA ILE A 202 8.28 -0.58 24.50
C ILE A 202 9.61 0.18 24.52
N ASP A 203 10.12 0.52 23.33
CA ASP A 203 11.40 1.22 23.15
C ASP A 203 11.21 2.44 22.24
N ALA A 204 11.33 3.63 22.83
CA ALA A 204 11.14 4.90 22.14
C ALA A 204 12.20 5.18 21.04
N THR A 205 13.30 4.42 21.02
CA THR A 205 14.35 4.54 20.01
C THR A 205 14.18 3.56 18.84
N MET A 206 13.29 2.57 18.98
CA MET A 206 13.04 1.58 17.95
C MET A 206 12.27 2.19 16.79
N HIS A 207 12.82 2.05 15.58
CA HIS A 207 12.23 2.53 14.34
C HIS A 207 12.20 1.39 13.32
N VAL A 208 11.02 1.10 12.79
CA VAL A 208 10.82 0.10 11.74
C VAL A 208 10.93 0.82 10.39
N SER A 209 11.97 0.50 9.63
CA SER A 209 12.21 1.10 8.33
C SER A 209 11.25 0.56 7.27
N VAL A 210 10.93 1.41 6.30
CA VAL A 210 10.10 1.03 5.14
C VAL A 210 10.75 -0.08 4.32
N ILE A 211 12.09 -0.16 4.32
CA ILE A 211 12.85 -1.17 3.58
C ILE A 211 13.01 -2.50 4.33
N ASP A 212 12.63 -2.60 5.61
CA ASP A 212 12.88 -3.79 6.43
C ASP A 212 12.21 -5.04 5.83
N ASN A 213 11.04 -4.87 5.21
CA ASN A 213 10.31 -5.94 4.55
C ASN A 213 10.64 -6.12 3.06
N TRP A 214 11.45 -5.25 2.47
CA TRP A 214 11.59 -5.16 1.01
C TRP A 214 12.09 -6.47 0.38
N TYR A 215 13.13 -7.10 0.95
CA TYR A 215 13.64 -8.38 0.45
C TYR A 215 12.59 -9.50 0.51
N PHE A 216 11.78 -9.52 1.55
CA PHE A 216 10.70 -10.50 1.71
C PHE A 216 9.58 -10.26 0.70
N MET A 217 9.14 -9.01 0.52
CA MET A 217 8.10 -8.66 -0.45
C MET A 217 8.55 -8.89 -1.89
N ALA A 218 9.78 -8.50 -2.23
CA ALA A 218 10.34 -8.71 -3.57
C ALA A 218 10.48 -10.20 -3.90
N SER A 219 10.93 -11.02 -2.95
CA SER A 219 10.99 -12.47 -3.11
C SER A 219 9.60 -13.09 -3.24
N SER A 220 8.63 -12.56 -2.48
CA SER A 220 7.23 -13.01 -2.51
C SER A 220 6.59 -12.79 -3.88
N VAL A 221 6.91 -11.71 -4.60
CA VAL A 221 6.44 -11.49 -5.98
C VAL A 221 6.78 -12.68 -6.87
N ILE A 222 8.02 -13.17 -6.80
CA ILE A 222 8.49 -14.30 -7.63
C ILE A 222 7.72 -15.56 -7.26
N VAL A 223 7.64 -15.88 -5.96
CA VAL A 223 6.98 -17.08 -5.46
C VAL A 223 5.49 -17.07 -5.82
N LEU A 224 4.79 -15.98 -5.52
CA LEU A 224 3.35 -15.84 -5.78
C LEU A 224 3.04 -15.83 -7.28
N THR A 225 3.92 -15.27 -8.11
CA THR A 225 3.75 -15.30 -9.58
C THR A 225 3.81 -16.73 -10.10
N ILE A 226 4.79 -17.51 -9.63
CA ILE A 226 4.96 -18.91 -10.04
C ILE A 226 3.78 -19.75 -9.53
N VAL A 227 3.48 -19.67 -8.24
CA VAL A 227 2.42 -20.47 -7.60
C VAL A 227 1.06 -20.12 -8.19
N GLY A 228 0.72 -18.84 -8.28
CA GLY A 228 -0.55 -18.39 -8.86
C GLY A 228 -0.64 -18.77 -10.33
N GLY A 229 0.44 -18.63 -11.11
CA GLY A 229 0.47 -19.00 -12.52
C GLY A 229 0.21 -20.50 -12.72
N LEU A 230 0.84 -21.34 -11.89
CA LEU A 230 0.61 -22.78 -11.88
C LEU A 230 -0.82 -23.14 -11.48
N ILE A 231 -1.40 -22.47 -10.47
CA ILE A 231 -2.80 -22.68 -10.08
C ILE A 231 -3.73 -22.32 -11.24
N THR A 232 -3.51 -21.17 -11.88
CA THR A 232 -4.31 -20.74 -13.04
C THR A 232 -4.20 -21.75 -14.19
N ASP A 233 -2.99 -22.16 -14.57
CA ASP A 233 -2.73 -23.07 -15.71
C ASP A 233 -3.20 -24.52 -15.45
N LYS A 234 -3.00 -25.03 -14.23
CA LYS A 234 -3.19 -26.45 -13.92
C LYS A 234 -4.52 -26.78 -13.26
N ILE A 235 -5.16 -25.80 -12.63
CA ILE A 235 -6.37 -26.02 -11.83
C ILE A 235 -7.54 -25.21 -12.37
N ILE A 236 -7.37 -23.89 -12.55
CA ILE A 236 -8.49 -23.00 -12.86
C ILE A 236 -8.89 -23.09 -14.33
N GLU A 237 -7.96 -22.83 -15.26
CA GLU A 237 -8.26 -22.83 -16.69
C GLU A 237 -8.78 -24.19 -17.19
N PRO A 238 -8.20 -25.36 -16.80
CA PRO A 238 -8.72 -26.65 -17.25
C PRO A 238 -10.16 -26.93 -16.80
N ARG A 239 -10.60 -26.37 -15.66
CA ARG A 239 -11.97 -26.52 -15.16
C ARG A 239 -13.00 -25.71 -15.94
N LEU A 240 -12.56 -24.68 -16.67
CA LEU A 240 -13.42 -23.84 -17.49
C LEU A 240 -13.67 -24.46 -18.88
N GLY A 241 -12.90 -25.47 -19.28
CA GLY A 241 -12.99 -26.11 -20.58
C GLY A 241 -12.20 -25.40 -21.67
N LYS A 242 -12.31 -25.89 -22.92
CA LYS A 242 -11.61 -25.28 -24.06
C LYS A 242 -12.30 -24.00 -24.49
N TRP A 243 -11.52 -22.95 -24.67
CA TRP A 243 -12.00 -21.71 -25.25
C TRP A 243 -12.10 -21.83 -26.78
N GLU A 244 -13.31 -21.68 -27.32
CA GLU A 244 -13.59 -21.76 -28.76
C GLU A 244 -13.90 -20.39 -29.39
N GLY A 245 -13.90 -19.33 -28.59
CA GLY A 245 -14.20 -17.98 -29.07
C GLY A 245 -13.07 -17.42 -29.96
N ARG A 246 -13.42 -17.06 -31.19
CA ARG A 246 -12.61 -16.13 -31.99
C ARG A 246 -12.93 -14.71 -31.55
N SER A 247 -11.93 -13.93 -31.16
CA SER A 247 -12.10 -12.50 -30.95
C SER A 247 -11.17 -11.70 -31.83
N ASP A 248 -11.73 -10.71 -32.51
CA ASP A 248 -10.98 -9.61 -33.10
C ASP A 248 -10.66 -8.52 -32.06
N GLU A 249 -11.15 -8.66 -30.81
CA GLU A 249 -10.75 -7.81 -29.68
C GLU A 249 -9.26 -7.98 -29.41
N LYS A 250 -8.53 -6.89 -29.63
CA LYS A 250 -7.12 -6.76 -29.30
C LYS A 250 -7.01 -5.82 -28.11
N LEU A 251 -6.03 -6.04 -27.26
CA LEU A 251 -5.58 -5.01 -26.32
C LEU A 251 -5.39 -3.71 -27.10
N GLU A 252 -6.06 -2.63 -26.65
CA GLU A 252 -5.88 -1.32 -27.27
C GLU A 252 -4.39 -0.99 -27.30
N ALA A 253 -3.87 -0.85 -28.51
CA ALA A 253 -2.46 -0.55 -28.69
C ALA A 253 -2.18 0.86 -28.15
N LEU A 254 -1.06 0.99 -27.44
CA LEU A 254 -0.58 2.29 -26.98
C LEU A 254 -0.47 3.27 -28.14
N SER A 255 -0.99 4.48 -27.95
CA SER A 255 -0.86 5.57 -28.92
C SER A 255 0.61 5.89 -29.18
N LYS A 256 0.91 6.55 -30.31
CA LYS A 256 2.29 6.96 -30.63
C LYS A 256 2.86 7.88 -29.55
N GLU A 257 2.01 8.76 -29.03
CA GLU A 257 2.33 9.71 -27.96
C GLU A 257 2.63 8.96 -26.66
N GLN A 258 1.82 7.97 -26.28
CA GLN A 258 2.08 7.14 -25.09
C GLN A 258 3.37 6.34 -25.23
N GLN A 259 3.64 5.75 -26.40
CA GLN A 259 4.88 5.02 -26.64
C GLN A 259 6.10 5.95 -26.56
N PHE A 260 6.01 7.15 -27.11
CA PHE A 260 7.05 8.17 -26.98
C PHE A 260 7.22 8.60 -25.52
N GLY A 261 6.13 8.88 -24.82
CA GLY A 261 6.10 9.23 -23.41
C GLY A 261 6.77 8.16 -22.53
N LEU A 262 6.48 6.88 -22.76
CA LEU A 262 7.12 5.77 -22.03
C LEU A 262 8.64 5.71 -22.26
N ARG A 263 9.11 6.00 -23.48
CA ARG A 263 10.56 6.08 -23.75
C ARG A 263 11.20 7.24 -23.02
N VAL A 264 10.58 8.42 -23.03
CA VAL A 264 11.04 9.60 -22.29
C VAL A 264 11.08 9.31 -20.79
N ALA A 265 9.99 8.76 -20.25
CA ALA A 265 9.90 8.36 -18.84
C ALA A 265 10.99 7.34 -18.47
N GLY A 266 11.26 6.36 -19.34
CA GLY A 266 12.34 5.38 -19.14
C GLY A 266 13.72 6.02 -19.11
N ILE A 267 14.02 6.93 -20.05
CA ILE A 267 15.30 7.66 -20.08
C ILE A 267 15.47 8.51 -18.81
N VAL A 268 14.42 9.24 -18.41
CA VAL A 268 14.44 10.08 -17.21
C VAL A 268 14.57 9.24 -15.94
N SER A 269 13.91 8.07 -15.88
CA SER A 269 14.05 7.12 -14.78
C SER A 269 15.50 6.65 -14.63
N LEU A 270 16.13 6.24 -15.74
CA LEU A 270 17.52 5.78 -15.75
C LEU A 270 18.48 6.91 -15.38
N ALA A 271 18.25 8.13 -15.87
CA ALA A 271 19.05 9.29 -15.51
C ALA A 271 18.94 9.61 -14.01
N PHE A 272 17.73 9.57 -13.44
CA PHE A 272 17.53 9.77 -12.01
C PHE A 272 18.25 8.71 -11.18
N ILE A 273 18.10 7.43 -11.54
CA ILE A 273 18.78 6.31 -10.86
C ILE A 273 20.29 6.48 -10.95
N ALA A 274 20.83 6.88 -12.11
CA ALA A 274 22.26 7.13 -12.27
C ALA A 274 22.76 8.28 -11.37
N VAL A 275 22.00 9.38 -11.27
CA VAL A 275 22.34 10.50 -10.37
C VAL A 275 22.35 10.05 -8.91
N VAL A 276 21.33 9.33 -8.46
CA VAL A 276 21.28 8.79 -7.09
C VAL A 276 22.42 7.79 -6.86
N ALA A 277 22.71 6.93 -7.83
CA ALA A 277 23.83 5.99 -7.74
C ALA A 277 25.18 6.73 -7.61
N LEU A 278 25.40 7.82 -8.35
CA LEU A 278 26.59 8.66 -8.21
C LEU A 278 26.68 9.34 -6.84
N MET A 279 25.54 9.58 -6.18
CA MET A 279 25.50 10.15 -4.83
C MET A 279 25.69 9.10 -3.71
N VAL A 280 25.61 7.79 -4.00
CA VAL A 280 25.64 6.70 -2.99
C VAL A 280 26.80 5.73 -3.20
N VAL A 281 27.08 5.32 -4.44
CA VAL A 281 28.06 4.27 -4.76
C VAL A 281 29.50 4.69 -4.47
N PRO A 282 29.97 5.89 -4.86
CA PRO A 282 31.31 6.35 -4.53
C PRO A 282 31.54 6.43 -3.01
N GLU A 283 32.76 6.20 -2.54
CA GLU A 283 33.09 6.29 -1.11
C GLU A 283 32.81 7.69 -0.53
N ASN A 284 32.98 8.73 -1.35
CA ASN A 284 32.66 10.12 -1.06
C ASN A 284 31.22 10.53 -1.44
N GLY A 285 30.32 9.58 -1.64
CA GLY A 285 28.92 9.84 -1.98
C GLY A 285 28.21 10.67 -0.91
N VAL A 286 27.56 11.77 -1.32
CA VAL A 286 26.89 12.74 -0.43
C VAL A 286 25.71 12.18 0.35
N LEU A 287 25.15 11.04 -0.08
CA LEU A 287 24.02 10.38 0.58
C LEU A 287 24.46 9.22 1.51
N ARG A 288 25.77 8.96 1.65
CA ARG A 288 26.31 7.98 2.62
C ARG A 288 26.39 8.58 4.02
N ASP A 289 26.67 7.74 5.01
CA ASP A 289 26.93 8.22 6.37
C ASP A 289 28.04 9.29 6.37
N PRO A 290 27.80 10.50 6.92
CA PRO A 290 28.77 11.59 6.87
C PRO A 290 30.08 11.32 7.62
N ILE A 291 30.10 10.35 8.53
CA ILE A 291 31.26 10.05 9.40
C ILE A 291 31.90 8.72 8.98
N LYS A 292 31.10 7.66 8.87
CA LYS A 292 31.54 6.29 8.60
C LYS A 292 31.60 5.96 7.12
N HIS A 293 31.03 6.79 6.26
CA HIS A 293 30.89 6.53 4.82
C HIS A 293 30.23 5.17 4.51
N THR A 294 29.43 4.64 5.43
CA THR A 294 28.64 3.42 5.25
C THR A 294 27.35 3.72 4.51
N VAL A 295 26.80 2.72 3.82
CA VAL A 295 25.46 2.81 3.21
C VAL A 295 24.37 2.51 4.24
N LEU A 296 24.63 1.64 5.22
CA LEU A 296 23.75 1.41 6.36
C LEU A 296 24.51 1.63 7.67
N PRO A 297 24.02 2.51 8.57
CA PRO A 297 22.99 3.53 8.36
C PRO A 297 23.49 4.66 7.42
N SER A 298 22.60 5.39 6.76
CA SER A 298 22.95 6.59 5.97
C SER A 298 21.74 7.49 5.67
N PRO A 299 21.95 8.76 5.26
CA PRO A 299 20.91 9.63 4.72
C PRO A 299 20.13 9.02 3.55
N PHE A 300 20.77 8.18 2.71
CA PHE A 300 20.09 7.47 1.63
C PHE A 300 18.98 6.55 2.15
N ILE A 301 19.26 5.77 3.20
CA ILE A 301 18.30 4.80 3.76
C ILE A 301 17.18 5.51 4.50
N GLN A 302 17.52 6.54 5.30
CA GLN A 302 16.53 7.32 6.03
C GLN A 302 15.66 8.17 5.09
N GLY A 303 16.24 8.66 3.99
CA GLY A 303 15.60 9.49 2.98
C GLY A 303 14.98 8.70 1.82
N ILE A 304 14.83 7.38 1.94
CA ILE A 304 14.38 6.53 0.82
C ILE A 304 12.97 6.91 0.33
N VAL A 305 12.06 7.24 1.26
CA VAL A 305 10.68 7.65 0.92
C VAL A 305 10.68 8.98 0.13
N PRO A 306 11.32 10.06 0.60
CA PRO A 306 11.51 11.27 -0.21
C PRO A 306 12.16 11.05 -1.58
N LEU A 307 13.13 10.14 -1.69
CA LEU A 307 13.78 9.82 -2.97
C LEU A 307 12.82 9.13 -3.95
N ILE A 308 11.95 8.24 -3.45
CA ILE A 308 10.92 7.57 -4.25
C ILE A 308 9.86 8.57 -4.72
N ILE A 309 9.41 9.45 -3.82
CA ILE A 309 8.52 10.58 -4.13
C ILE A 309 9.10 11.40 -5.27
N LEU A 310 10.36 11.85 -5.15
CA LEU A 310 11.03 12.63 -6.17
C LEU A 310 11.19 11.86 -7.49
N PHE A 311 11.51 10.56 -7.42
CA PHE A 311 11.60 9.69 -8.59
C PHE A 311 10.26 9.65 -9.34
N PHE A 312 9.16 9.31 -8.66
CA PHE A 312 7.84 9.25 -9.30
C PHE A 312 7.39 10.60 -9.81
N PHE A 313 7.64 11.67 -9.07
CA PHE A 313 7.32 13.03 -9.50
C PHE A 313 8.01 13.38 -10.82
N VAL A 314 9.35 13.22 -10.88
CA VAL A 314 10.15 13.59 -12.06
C VAL A 314 9.80 12.72 -13.28
N VAL A 315 9.60 11.41 -13.08
CA VAL A 315 9.23 10.49 -14.17
C VAL A 315 7.81 10.77 -14.69
N SER A 316 6.86 11.02 -13.79
CA SER A 316 5.47 11.35 -14.15
C SER A 316 5.38 12.69 -14.85
N LEU A 317 6.14 13.69 -14.40
CA LEU A 317 6.22 14.99 -15.05
C LEU A 317 6.78 14.85 -16.47
N ALA A 318 7.87 14.09 -16.64
CA ALA A 318 8.45 13.84 -17.95
C ALA A 318 7.47 13.12 -18.90
N PHE A 319 6.77 12.10 -18.41
CA PHE A 319 5.73 11.41 -19.17
C PHE A 319 4.57 12.34 -19.55
N GLY A 320 4.06 13.12 -18.59
CA GLY A 320 2.92 14.01 -18.78
C GLY A 320 3.22 15.14 -19.76
N ILE A 321 4.43 15.68 -19.74
CA ILE A 321 4.90 16.67 -20.73
C ILE A 321 5.04 16.01 -22.12
N ALA A 322 5.69 14.86 -22.20
CA ALA A 322 5.94 14.17 -23.47
C ALA A 322 4.65 13.70 -24.17
N THR A 323 3.61 13.33 -23.40
CA THR A 323 2.29 12.96 -23.93
C THR A 323 1.36 14.16 -24.14
N GLY A 324 1.77 15.37 -23.77
CA GLY A 324 0.97 16.58 -23.88
C GLY A 324 -0.22 16.65 -22.91
N LYS A 325 -0.22 15.82 -21.86
CA LYS A 325 -1.17 15.87 -20.73
C LYS A 325 -0.89 17.04 -19.79
N ILE A 326 0.37 17.44 -19.69
CA ILE A 326 0.83 18.65 -18.99
C ILE A 326 1.34 19.61 -20.06
N ARG A 327 0.60 20.70 -20.31
CA ARG A 327 0.96 21.70 -21.34
C ARG A 327 1.46 23.00 -20.74
N ARG A 328 0.98 23.34 -19.55
CA ARG A 328 1.37 24.52 -18.79
C ARG A 328 1.53 24.18 -17.32
N GLN A 329 2.30 24.99 -16.61
CA GLN A 329 2.57 24.82 -15.17
C GLN A 329 1.28 24.74 -14.34
N GLY A 330 0.23 25.48 -14.75
CA GLY A 330 -1.07 25.49 -14.07
C GLY A 330 -1.88 24.18 -14.17
N ASP A 331 -1.48 23.23 -15.02
CA ASP A 331 -2.18 21.94 -15.11
C ASP A 331 -1.78 21.00 -13.95
N LEU A 332 -0.57 21.17 -13.40
CA LEU A 332 0.01 20.28 -12.39
C LEU A 332 -0.78 20.24 -11.07
N PRO A 333 -1.18 21.38 -10.46
CA PRO A 333 -1.95 21.35 -9.22
C PRO A 333 -3.26 20.56 -9.34
N HIS A 334 -3.97 20.68 -10.47
CA HIS A 334 -5.21 19.94 -10.69
C HIS A 334 -4.96 18.42 -10.72
N LEU A 335 -3.87 17.97 -11.35
CA LEU A 335 -3.51 16.55 -11.42
C LEU A 335 -3.12 15.98 -10.05
N MET A 336 -2.61 16.82 -9.14
CA MET A 336 -2.19 16.43 -7.79
C MET A 336 -3.32 16.54 -6.75
N ILE A 337 -4.32 17.39 -6.97
CA ILE A 337 -5.47 17.56 -6.06
C ILE A 337 -6.38 16.32 -6.04
N GLU A 338 -6.64 15.71 -7.20
CA GLU A 338 -7.57 14.58 -7.30
C GLU A 338 -7.15 13.37 -6.44
N PRO A 339 -5.90 12.88 -6.50
CA PRO A 339 -5.42 11.83 -5.59
C PRO A 339 -5.56 12.18 -4.09
N MET A 340 -5.40 13.46 -3.73
CA MET A 340 -5.57 13.89 -2.33
C MET A 340 -7.03 13.85 -1.88
N LYS A 341 -8.00 14.05 -2.78
CA LYS A 341 -9.43 13.91 -2.44
C LYS A 341 -9.77 12.47 -2.09
N GLU A 342 -9.18 11.50 -2.79
CA GLU A 342 -9.37 10.07 -2.52
C GLU A 342 -8.86 9.68 -1.11
N MET A 343 -7.91 10.43 -0.57
CA MET A 343 -7.37 10.24 0.79
C MET A 343 -8.22 10.82 1.91
N ALA A 344 -9.34 11.49 1.62
CA ALA A 344 -10.18 12.08 2.67
C ALA A 344 -10.66 11.03 3.70
N GLY A 345 -11.08 9.84 3.24
CA GLY A 345 -11.50 8.75 4.12
C GLY A 345 -10.37 8.25 5.02
N PHE A 346 -9.16 8.11 4.45
CA PHE A 346 -7.97 7.72 5.20
C PHE A 346 -7.63 8.75 6.30
N ILE A 347 -7.61 10.05 5.96
CA ILE A 347 -7.31 11.14 6.91
C ILE A 347 -8.30 11.12 8.09
N VAL A 348 -9.59 10.94 7.81
CA VAL A 348 -10.64 10.84 8.85
C VAL A 348 -10.43 9.61 9.74
N MET A 349 -10.02 8.47 9.18
CA MET A 349 -9.76 7.25 9.96
C MET A 349 -8.49 7.34 10.81
N VAL A 350 -7.44 7.99 10.31
CA VAL A 350 -6.17 8.15 11.03
C VAL A 350 -6.34 9.02 12.27
N PHE A 351 -7.26 10.00 12.25
CA PHE A 351 -7.45 10.89 13.39
C PHE A 351 -7.71 10.16 14.71
N PRO A 352 -8.77 9.33 14.88
CA PRO A 352 -9.00 8.59 16.13
C PRO A 352 -7.93 7.53 16.40
N LEU A 353 -7.32 6.92 15.38
CA LEU A 353 -6.21 5.99 15.56
C LEU A 353 -5.01 6.68 16.23
N ALA A 354 -4.62 7.86 15.74
CA ALA A 354 -3.52 8.64 16.30
C ALA A 354 -3.80 9.04 17.75
N GLN A 355 -5.04 9.41 18.07
CA GLN A 355 -5.44 9.70 19.45
C GLN A 355 -5.36 8.45 20.33
N PHE A 356 -5.85 7.30 19.86
CA PHE A 356 -5.79 6.04 20.58
C PHE A 356 -4.35 5.67 20.94
N VAL A 357 -3.44 5.67 19.95
CA VAL A 357 -2.03 5.33 20.17
C VAL A 357 -1.38 6.28 21.16
N ALA A 358 -1.60 7.59 21.01
CA ALA A 358 -1.03 8.58 21.91
C ALA A 358 -1.53 8.39 23.36
N MET A 359 -2.83 8.17 23.55
CA MET A 359 -3.42 7.89 24.86
C MET A 359 -2.90 6.57 25.45
N PHE A 360 -2.76 5.54 24.62
CA PHE A 360 -2.28 4.21 25.02
C PHE A 360 -0.83 4.26 25.50
N ASN A 361 0.00 5.05 24.83
CA ASN A 361 1.39 5.31 25.22
C ASN A 361 1.48 6.16 26.48
N TRP A 362 0.78 7.29 26.54
CA TRP A 362 0.85 8.18 27.69
C TRP A 362 0.32 7.55 28.97
N SER A 363 -0.73 6.74 28.87
CA SER A 363 -1.33 6.03 30.02
C SER A 363 -0.48 4.87 30.54
N ASN A 364 0.67 4.57 29.92
CA ASN A 364 1.48 3.37 30.12
C ASN A 364 0.75 2.04 29.83
N MET A 365 -0.46 2.07 29.26
CA MET A 365 -1.23 0.84 29.02
C MET A 365 -0.50 -0.10 28.06
N GLY A 366 0.21 0.44 27.06
CA GLY A 366 1.03 -0.39 26.15
C GLY A 366 2.12 -1.17 26.87
N LYS A 367 2.88 -0.50 27.75
CA LYS A 367 3.91 -1.14 28.58
C LYS A 367 3.34 -2.07 29.64
N PHE A 368 2.12 -1.81 30.10
CA PHE A 368 1.45 -2.64 31.10
C PHE A 368 0.94 -3.97 30.51
N MET A 369 0.49 -3.94 29.25
CA MET A 369 -0.03 -5.13 28.55
C MET A 369 1.06 -6.00 27.91
N ALA A 370 2.17 -5.38 27.48
CA ALA A 370 3.35 -6.06 26.92
C ALA A 370 4.19 -6.72 28.02
#